data_AF-A0A858Q0A8-F1
#
_entry.id   AF-A0A858Q0A8-F1
#
_cell.length_a   1.000
_cell.length_b   1.000
_cell.length_c   1.000
_cell.angle_alpha   90.00
_cell.angle_beta   90.00
_cell.angle_gamma   90.00
#
_symmetry.space_group_name_H-M   'P 1'
#
loop_
_entity.id
_entity.type
_entity.pdbx_description
1 polymer ?
#
loop_
_entity_poly.entity_id
_entity_poly.type
_entity_poly.pdbx_seq_one_letter_code
_entity_poly.pdbx_strand_id
1 'polypeptide(L)'
;PAPFNLYMFRNNNPISKVHEVKEYVTDVNIWLVTFGFHLHNAIPGFPIPKFDLTQPSLEMKKSQLWDDLPSISGVQEEVTRQAKAFLS
;
A
#
# COMPACT_ATOMS: atom_id res chain seq x y z
N PRO A 1 19.26 11.27 9.63
CA PRO A 1 19.60 10.27 8.59
C PRO A 1 19.81 8.89 9.23
N ALA A 2 19.12 7.87 8.74
CA ALA A 2 19.38 6.48 9.16
C ALA A 2 20.61 5.92 8.41
N PRO A 3 21.38 5.00 9.01
CA PRO A 3 22.45 4.30 8.30
C PRO A 3 21.91 3.56 7.07
N PHE A 4 22.58 3.67 5.91
CA PHE A 4 22.19 2.97 4.69
C PHE A 4 23.42 2.47 3.91
N ASN A 5 23.25 1.37 3.17
CA ASN A 5 24.22 0.83 2.22
C ASN A 5 23.44 0.28 1.02
N LEU A 6 23.85 0.63 -0.20
CA LEU A 6 23.17 0.26 -1.45
C LEU A 6 23.13 -1.25 -1.71
N TYR A 7 24.04 -2.00 -1.10
CA TYR A 7 24.21 -3.44 -1.35
C TYR A 7 23.96 -4.30 -0.11
N MET A 8 23.74 -3.70 1.07
CA MET A 8 23.47 -4.50 2.27
C MET A 8 22.11 -5.18 2.14
N PHE A 9 22.07 -6.49 2.39
CA PHE A 9 20.82 -7.24 2.42
C PHE A 9 20.21 -7.18 3.81
N ARG A 10 18.96 -6.70 3.92
CA ARG A 10 18.17 -6.63 5.18
C ARG A 10 18.94 -6.05 6.37
N ASN A 11 19.66 -4.94 6.18
CA ASN A 11 20.47 -4.30 7.23
C ASN A 11 21.44 -5.28 7.95
N ASN A 12 22.00 -6.24 7.20
CA ASN A 12 22.86 -7.32 7.68
C ASN A 12 22.16 -8.31 8.65
N ASN A 13 20.83 -8.34 8.71
CA ASN A 13 20.04 -9.31 9.48
C ASN A 13 19.07 -10.07 8.54
N PRO A 14 19.51 -11.18 7.92
CA PRO A 14 18.72 -11.87 6.90
C PRO A 14 17.51 -12.64 7.46
N ILE A 15 17.55 -13.03 8.74
CA ILE A 15 16.55 -13.88 9.38
C ILE A 15 15.36 -13.08 9.90
N SER A 16 15.61 -11.91 10.48
CA SER A 16 14.53 -11.08 11.03
C SER A 16 13.75 -10.38 9.92
N LYS A 17 12.50 -10.03 10.21
CA LYS A 17 11.77 -9.08 9.37
C LYS A 17 12.45 -7.70 9.47
N VAL A 18 12.47 -6.98 8.35
CA VAL A 18 13.02 -5.63 8.32
C VAL A 18 12.06 -4.73 9.10
N HIS A 19 12.55 -4.14 10.19
CA HIS A 19 11.75 -3.29 11.06
C HIS A 19 11.42 -1.98 10.34
N GLU A 20 10.28 -1.92 9.68
CA GLU A 20 9.71 -0.69 9.14
C GLU A 20 8.67 -0.13 10.11
N VAL A 21 8.40 1.18 10.04
CA VAL A 21 7.36 1.85 10.86
C VAL A 21 5.98 1.19 10.68
N LYS A 22 5.74 0.51 9.55
CA LYS A 22 4.52 -0.27 9.26
C LYS A 22 4.32 -1.48 10.17
N GLU A 23 5.33 -1.92 10.92
CA GLU A 23 5.18 -2.99 11.92
C GLU A 23 4.41 -2.51 13.16
N TYR A 24 4.29 -1.20 13.38
CA TYR A 24 3.35 -0.67 14.36
C TYR A 24 1.95 -0.64 13.75
N VAL A 25 1.07 -1.51 14.25
CA VAL A 25 -0.32 -1.58 13.82
C VAL A 25 -1.07 -0.37 14.38
N THR A 26 -1.04 0.74 13.65
CA THR A 26 -1.71 2.00 14.02
C THR A 26 -3.13 2.11 13.47
N ASP A 27 -3.45 1.34 12.43
CA ASP A 27 -4.71 1.44 11.68
C ASP A 27 -5.57 0.17 11.81
N VAL A 28 -6.89 0.35 11.86
CA VAL A 28 -7.89 -0.75 11.90
C VAL A 28 -7.73 -1.68 10.69
N ASN A 29 -7.40 -1.13 9.52
CA ASN A 29 -7.19 -1.91 8.30
C ASN A 29 -6.04 -2.92 8.44
N ILE A 30 -4.95 -2.54 9.11
CA ILE A 30 -3.80 -3.43 9.33
C ILE A 30 -4.18 -4.54 10.34
N TRP A 31 -4.98 -4.21 11.35
CA TRP A 31 -5.55 -5.19 12.27
C TRP A 31 -6.44 -6.21 11.54
N LEU A 32 -7.36 -5.76 10.70
CA LEU A 32 -8.25 -6.65 9.94
C LEU A 32 -7.46 -7.59 9.03
N VAL A 33 -6.43 -7.09 8.35
CA VAL A 33 -5.52 -7.91 7.55
C VAL A 33 -4.79 -8.97 8.40
N THR A 34 -4.38 -8.61 9.62
CA THR A 34 -3.73 -9.55 10.57
C THR A 34 -4.65 -10.70 10.95
N PHE A 35 -5.97 -10.44 11.05
CA PHE A 35 -6.98 -11.47 11.29
C PHE A 35 -7.44 -12.22 10.03
N GLY A 36 -6.83 -11.96 8.87
CA GLY A 36 -7.16 -12.65 7.61
C GLY A 36 -8.36 -12.06 6.86
N PHE A 37 -8.85 -10.88 7.24
CA PHE A 37 -9.87 -10.19 6.47
C PHE A 37 -9.28 -9.60 5.20
N HIS A 38 -9.93 -9.88 4.07
CA HIS A 38 -9.56 -9.36 2.76
C HIS A 38 -10.66 -8.41 2.26
N LEU A 39 -10.68 -7.16 2.75
CA LEU A 39 -11.72 -6.18 2.43
C LEU A 39 -11.83 -5.87 0.94
N HIS A 40 -10.73 -5.97 0.19
CA HIS A 40 -10.72 -5.80 -1.28
C HIS A 40 -11.55 -6.83 -2.05
N ASN A 41 -11.88 -7.98 -1.44
CA ASN A 41 -12.77 -8.97 -2.04
C ASN A 41 -14.26 -8.65 -1.84
N ALA A 42 -14.59 -7.87 -0.81
CA ALA A 42 -15.97 -7.54 -0.43
C ALA A 42 -16.38 -6.12 -0.86
N ILE A 43 -15.43 -5.18 -0.89
CA ILE A 43 -15.66 -3.77 -1.17
C ILE A 43 -14.89 -3.41 -2.45
N PRO A 44 -15.58 -3.14 -3.58
CA PRO A 44 -14.95 -2.66 -4.80
C PRO A 44 -14.17 -1.36 -4.56
N GLY A 45 -12.95 -1.27 -5.09
CA GLY A 45 -12.08 -0.11 -4.93
C GLY A 45 -11.34 -0.02 -3.58
N PHE A 46 -11.54 -0.98 -2.67
CA PHE A 46 -10.77 -1.03 -1.43
C PHE A 46 -9.32 -1.45 -1.73
N PRO A 47 -8.31 -0.74 -1.17
CA PRO A 47 -6.91 -0.96 -1.52
C PRO A 47 -6.43 -2.37 -1.14
N ILE A 48 -5.76 -3.04 -2.09
CA ILE A 48 -5.14 -4.35 -1.86
C ILE A 48 -3.88 -4.15 -0.99
N PRO A 49 -3.74 -4.88 0.13
CA PRO A 49 -2.53 -4.82 0.94
C PRO A 49 -1.30 -5.26 0.14
N LYS A 50 -0.23 -4.45 0.17
CA LYS A 50 1.04 -4.74 -0.53
C LYS A 50 1.97 -5.52 0.40
N PHE A 51 2.34 -6.74 0.01
CA PHE A 51 3.20 -7.64 0.81
C PHE A 51 4.58 -7.92 0.20
N ASP A 52 4.92 -7.22 -0.88
CA ASP A 52 6.15 -7.57 -1.61
C ASP A 52 7.40 -7.25 -0.79
N LEU A 53 8.26 -8.26 -0.66
CA LEU A 53 9.59 -8.16 -0.03
C LEU A 53 10.54 -7.27 -0.86
N THR A 54 10.22 -7.04 -2.12
CA THR A 54 10.96 -6.18 -3.05
C THR A 54 9.98 -5.22 -3.71
N GLN A 55 10.40 -3.97 -3.93
CA GLN A 55 9.54 -3.04 -4.64
C GLN A 55 9.37 -3.48 -6.10
N PRO A 56 8.13 -3.58 -6.62
CA PRO A 56 7.93 -3.91 -8.02
C PRO A 56 8.48 -2.80 -8.92
N SER A 57 8.86 -3.16 -10.15
CA SER A 57 9.38 -2.22 -11.13
C SER A 57 8.34 -1.16 -11.51
N LEU A 58 8.81 -0.04 -12.05
CA LEU A 58 7.94 1.10 -12.36
C LEU A 58 6.87 0.72 -13.39
N GLU A 59 7.26 -0.01 -14.43
CA GLU A 59 6.39 -0.48 -15.48
C GLU A 59 5.31 -1.44 -14.96
N MET A 60 5.66 -2.34 -14.03
CA MET A 60 4.70 -3.27 -13.43
C MET A 60 3.69 -2.54 -12.53
N LYS A 61 4.14 -1.52 -11.79
CA LYS A 61 3.24 -0.66 -11.00
C LYS A 61 2.28 0.10 -11.93
N LYS A 62 2.80 0.71 -13.00
CA LYS A 62 1.97 1.44 -13.97
C LYS A 62 0.95 0.52 -14.64
N SER A 63 1.33 -0.71 -14.98
CA SER A 63 0.42 -1.66 -15.61
C SER A 63 -0.66 -2.22 -14.68
N GLN A 64 -0.61 -1.94 -13.38
CA GLN A 64 -1.66 -2.31 -12.41
C GLN A 64 -2.59 -1.13 -12.09
N LEU A 65 -2.21 0.09 -12.48
CA LEU A 65 -2.92 1.34 -12.18
C LEU A 65 -3.83 1.81 -13.34
N TRP A 66 -4.18 0.95 -14.29
CA TRP A 66 -4.92 1.34 -15.51
C TRP A 66 -6.27 2.02 -15.25
N ASP A 67 -6.86 1.85 -14.06
CA ASP A 67 -8.21 2.36 -13.71
C ASP A 67 -8.23 3.71 -12.99
N ASP A 68 -7.08 4.27 -12.59
CA ASP A 68 -7.06 5.59 -11.94
C ASP A 68 -7.15 6.70 -13.00
N LEU A 69 -8.38 7.11 -13.31
CA LEU A 69 -8.66 8.26 -14.16
C LEU A 69 -7.87 9.48 -13.65
N PRO A 70 -7.08 10.14 -14.51
CA PRO A 70 -6.39 11.35 -14.10
C PRO A 70 -7.44 12.40 -13.67
N SER A 71 -7.28 12.93 -12.46
CA SER A 71 -8.16 13.97 -11.91
C SER A 71 -7.82 15.32 -12.54
N ILE A 72 -8.27 15.52 -13.78
CA ILE A 72 -8.02 16.73 -14.57
C ILE A 72 -9.14 17.77 -14.33
N SER A 73 -10.33 17.32 -13.94
CA SER A 73 -11.52 18.14 -13.70
C SER A 73 -11.94 18.14 -12.23
N GLY A 74 -12.50 19.26 -11.75
CA GLY A 74 -12.99 19.39 -10.37
C GLY A 74 -14.12 18.41 -10.03
N VAL A 75 -14.90 17.95 -11.02
CA VAL A 75 -15.92 16.90 -10.80
C VAL A 75 -15.25 15.56 -10.48
N GLN A 76 -14.13 15.25 -11.12
CA GLN A 76 -13.39 14.00 -10.87
C GLN A 76 -12.74 14.02 -9.48
N GLU A 77 -12.25 15.18 -9.05
CA GLU A 77 -11.71 15.37 -7.70
C GLU A 77 -12.79 15.18 -6.63
N GLU A 78 -13.99 15.72 -6.84
CA GLU A 78 -15.12 15.56 -5.91
C GLU A 78 -15.58 14.10 -5.80
N VAL A 79 -15.67 13.38 -6.92
CA VAL A 79 -15.97 11.93 -6.92
C VAL A 79 -14.89 11.16 -6.17
N THR A 80 -13.62 11.49 -6.39
CA THR A 80 -12.48 10.86 -5.68
C THR A 80 -12.53 11.15 -4.18
N ARG A 81 -12.92 12.36 -3.79
CA ARG A 81 -13.08 12.77 -2.39
C ARG A 81 -14.19 11.97 -1.70
N GLN A 82 -15.35 11.83 -2.34
CA GLN A 82 -16.47 11.05 -1.82
C GLN A 82 -16.12 9.56 -1.71
N ALA A 83 -15.46 9.00 -2.73
CA ALA A 83 -15.00 7.61 -2.70
C ALA A 83 -14.00 7.36 -1.56
N LYS A 84 -13.03 8.27 -1.36
CA LYS A 84 -12.08 8.20 -0.24
C LYS A 84 -12.78 8.31 1.11
N ALA A 85 -13.77 9.18 1.25
CA ALA A 85 -14.53 9.32 2.48
C ALA A 85 -15.39 8.09 2.80
N PHE A 86 -15.87 7.38 1.78
CA PHE A 86 -16.61 6.12 1.95
C PHE A 86 -15.71 4.96 2.42
N LEU A 87 -14.45 4.95 2.00
CA LEU A 87 -13.47 3.91 2.34
C LEU A 87 -12.65 4.21 3.62
N SER A 88 -12.83 5.40 4.20
CA SER A 88 -12.17 5.87 5.44
C SER A 88 -12.94 5.47 6.68
#